data_AF-A0A535FKJ0-F1
#
_entry.id   AF-A0A535FKJ0-F1
#
_cell.length_a   1.000
_cell.length_b   1.000
_cell.length_c   1.000
_cell.angle_alpha   90.00
_cell.angle_beta   90.00
_cell.angle_gamma   90.00
#
_symmetry.space_group_name_H-M   'P 1'
#
loop_
_entity.id
_entity.type
_entity.pdbx_description
1 polymer ?
#
loop_
_entity_poly.entity_id
_entity_poly.type
_entity_poly.pdbx_seq_one_letter_code
_entity_poly.pdbx_strand_id
1 'polypeptide(L)' 'MVKDRLRICCISFKFSPIIGGAEARTEKQARQLQALGHDVTIVTLRHNKQWQHTEQFDGLPVIRVGG' A
#
# COMPACT_ATOMS: atom_id res chain seq x y z
N MET A 1 -13.66 24.60 2.15
CA MET A 1 -12.63 24.20 1.15
C MET A 1 -12.80 22.71 0.92
N VAL A 2 -13.18 22.29 -0.29
CA VAL A 2 -13.14 20.87 -0.64
C VAL A 2 -11.66 20.51 -0.79
N LYS A 3 -11.13 19.69 0.13
CA LYS A 3 -9.83 19.05 -0.08
C LYS A 3 -10.05 18.04 -1.20
N ASP A 4 -9.45 18.25 -2.37
CA ASP A 4 -9.63 17.31 -3.47
C ASP A 4 -9.16 15.91 -3.05
N ARG A 5 -10.07 14.94 -3.16
CA ARG A 5 -9.80 13.52 -2.88
C ARG A 5 -8.97 12.96 -4.03
N LEU A 6 -7.66 12.87 -3.81
CA LEU A 6 -6.72 12.25 -4.75
C LEU A 6 -6.76 10.72 -4.68
N ARG A 7 -6.43 10.09 -5.81
CA ARG A 7 -6.08 8.67 -5.91
C ARG A 7 -4.57 8.54 -5.97
N ILE A 8 -3.98 7.86 -5.00
CA ILE A 8 -2.54 7.79 -4.78
C ILE A 8 -2.09 6.33 -4.84
N CYS A 9 -1.12 6.05 -5.71
CA CYS A 9 -0.50 4.74 -5.86
C CYS A 9 0.90 4.76 -5.23
N CYS A 10 1.09 4.06 -4.12
CA CYS A 10 2.39 3.90 -3.48
C CYS A 10 3.06 2.63 -4.02
N ILE A 11 4.15 2.79 -4.77
CA ILE A 11 4.93 1.67 -5.30
C ILE A 11 6.04 1.33 -4.31
N SER A 12 6.13 0.06 -3.91
CA SER A 12 7.23 -0.44 -3.09
C SER A 12 7.65 -1.84 -3.54
N PHE A 13 8.94 -2.12 -3.63
CA PHE A 13 9.40 -3.46 -4.06
C PHE A 13 9.04 -4.56 -3.08
N LYS A 14 8.94 -4.26 -1.80
CA LYS A 14 8.46 -5.18 -0.77
C LYS A 14 7.40 -4.47 0.07
N PHE A 15 6.54 -5.25 0.68
CA PHE A 15 5.56 -4.77 1.65
C PHE A 15 5.23 -5.94 2.58
N SER A 16 4.45 -5.67 3.62
CA SER A 16 3.95 -6.69 4.55
C SER A 16 3.58 -7.98 3.81
N PRO A 17 3.98 -9.17 4.30
CA PRO A 17 4.63 -9.41 5.58
C PRO A 17 6.15 -9.13 5.61
N ILE A 18 6.76 -8.68 4.52
CA ILE A 18 8.19 -8.30 4.53
C ILE A 18 8.31 -6.89 5.12
N ILE A 19 9.04 -6.77 6.24
CA ILE A 19 9.17 -5.51 6.98
C ILE A 19 10.63 -5.06 7.02
N GLY A 20 10.81 -3.76 6.78
CA GLY A 20 12.07 -3.02 6.86
C GLY A 20 11.77 -1.53 6.96
N GLY A 21 12.81 -0.69 6.91
CA GLY A 21 12.66 0.75 7.08
C GLY A 21 11.83 1.41 5.96
N ALA A 22 12.01 0.95 4.72
CA ALA A 22 11.27 1.48 3.57
C ALA A 22 9.79 1.08 3.62
N GLU A 23 9.52 -0.16 4.02
CA GLU A 23 8.18 -0.73 4.13
C GLU A 23 7.41 -0.05 5.27
N ALA A 24 8.03 0.13 6.43
CA ALA A 24 7.44 0.84 7.56
C ALA A 24 7.13 2.31 7.23
N ARG A 25 8.03 2.99 6.51
CA ARG A 25 7.79 4.37 6.06
C ARG A 25 6.64 4.45 5.05
N THR A 26 6.61 3.52 4.10
CA THR A 26 5.55 3.43 3.08
C THR A 26 4.19 3.24 3.75
N GLU A 27 4.09 2.30 4.69
CA GLU A 27 2.87 2.06 5.44
C GLU A 27 2.43 3.31 6.22
N LYS A 28 3.33 3.92 7.00
CA LYS A 28 3.02 5.11 7.78
C LYS A 28 2.53 6.25 6.90
N GLN A 29 3.19 6.50 5.77
CA GLN A 29 2.82 7.56 4.84
C GLN A 29 1.47 7.28 4.17
N ALA A 30 1.24 6.03 3.72
CA ALA A 30 -0.02 5.63 3.10
C ALA A 30 -1.21 5.80 4.06
N ARG A 31 -1.05 5.40 5.34
CA ARG A 31 -2.08 5.59 6.37
C ARG A 31 -2.36 7.07 6.65
N GLN A 32 -1.31 7.89 6.73
CA GLN A 32 -1.47 9.34 6.91
C GLN A 32 -2.24 9.97 5.74
N LEU A 33 -1.98 9.54 4.50
CA LEU A 33 -2.70 10.01 3.32
C LEU A 33 -4.16 9.54 3.31
N GLN A 34 -4.44 8.28 3.68
CA GLN A 34 -5.82 7.81 3.89
C GLN A 34 -6.56 8.63 4.95
N ALA A 35 -5.91 8.93 6.08
CA ALA A 35 -6.49 9.73 7.17
C ALA A 35 -6.80 11.17 6.74
N LEU A 36 -6.11 11.69 5.73
CA LEU A 36 -6.41 13.00 5.11
C LEU A 36 -7.57 12.94 4.11
N GLY A 37 -8.15 11.76 3.88
CA GLY A 37 -9.31 11.56 3.00
C GLY A 37 -8.95 11.12 1.57
N HIS A 38 -7.71 10.72 1.31
CA HIS A 38 -7.28 10.25 -0.01
C HIS A 38 -7.48 8.75 -0.19
N ASP A 39 -7.69 8.34 -1.44
CA ASP A 39 -7.70 6.93 -1.82
C ASP A 39 -6.28 6.47 -2.06
N VAL A 40 -5.76 5.62 -1.19
CA VAL A 40 -4.39 5.12 -1.29
C VAL A 40 -4.40 3.63 -1.61
N THR A 41 -3.54 3.21 -2.51
CA THR A 41 -3.30 1.79 -2.82
C THR A 41 -1.80 1.53 -2.81
N ILE A 42 -1.38 0.46 -2.14
CA ILE A 42 -0.02 -0.06 -2.22
C ILE A 42 0.08 -1.00 -3.41
N VAL A 43 1.06 -0.79 -4.28
CA VAL A 43 1.44 -1.74 -5.33
C VAL A 43 2.82 -2.28 -4.99
N THR A 44 2.93 -3.61 -4.90
CA THR A 44 4.18 -4.27 -4.53
C THR A 44 4.44 -5.55 -5.32
N LEU A 45 5.66 -6.08 -5.24
CA LEU A 45 5.98 -7.35 -5.90
C LEU A 45 5.43 -8.54 -5.10
N ARG A 46 4.99 -9.56 -5.83
CA ARG A 46 4.54 -10.83 -5.25
C ARG A 46 5.72 -11.79 -5.03
N HIS A 47 6.37 -11.66 -3.87
CA HIS A 47 7.54 -12.50 -3.52
C HIS A 47 7.20 -13.95 -3.16
N ASN A 48 5.92 -14.27 -2.94
CA ASN A 48 5.45 -15.63 -2.67
C ASN A 48 4.18 -15.92 -3.48
N LYS A 49 4.19 -17.01 -4.26
CA LYS A 49 3.09 -17.46 -5.12
C LYS A 49 1.83 -17.89 -4.37
N GLN A 50 1.89 -18.06 -3.06
CA GLN A 50 0.72 -18.33 -2.22
C GLN A 50 0.02 -17.05 -1.75
N TRP A 51 0.68 -15.89 -1.85
CA TRP A 51 0.05 -14.62 -1.50
C TRP A 51 -0.99 -14.22 -2.53
N GLN A 52 -2.07 -13.60 -2.06
CA GLN A 52 -3.13 -13.09 -2.91
C GLN A 52 -2.60 -11.94 -3.79
N HIS A 53 -3.15 -11.81 -4.98
CA HIS A 53 -2.84 -10.67 -5.86
C HIS A 53 -3.43 -9.37 -5.33
N THR A 54 -4.55 -9.43 -4.61
CA THR A 54 -5.20 -8.27 -4.02
C THR A 54 -5.65 -8.62 -2.61
N GLU A 55 -5.36 -7.75 -1.65
CA GLU A 55 -5.79 -7.92 -0.26
C GLU A 55 -5.98 -6.58 0.44
N GLN A 56 -6.69 -6.60 1.57
CA GLN A 56 -6.80 -5.48 2.50
C GLN A 56 -5.85 -5.74 3.68
N PHE A 57 -4.77 -4.97 3.78
CA PHE A 57 -3.85 -5.04 4.90
C PHE A 57 -4.21 -3.94 5.91
N ASP A 58 -4.94 -4.30 6.97
CA ASP A 58 -5.45 -3.36 7.99
C ASP A 58 -6.10 -2.10 7.39
N GLY A 59 -6.99 -2.30 6.42
CA GLY A 59 -7.70 -1.23 5.72
C GLY A 59 -6.92 -0.56 4.57
N LEU A 60 -5.64 -0.88 4.37
CA LEU A 60 -4.90 -0.46 3.17
C LEU A 60 -5.11 -1.47 2.03
N PRO A 61 -5.60 -1.04 0.86
CA PRO A 61 -5.58 -1.86 -0.34
C PRO A 61 -4.14 -2.14 -0.78
N VAL A 62 -3.82 -3.43 -0.97
CA VAL A 62 -2.52 -3.89 -1.47
C VAL A 62 -2.73 -4.73 -2.73
N ILE A 63 -2.02 -4.38 -3.80
CA ILE A 63 -1.97 -5.12 -5.06
C ILE A 63 -0.56 -5.67 -5.24
N ARG A 64 -0.46 -6.99 -5.41
CA ARG A 64 0.79 -7.71 -5.65
C ARG A 64 0.90 -8.08 -7.12
N VAL A 65 1.97 -7.59 -7.76
CA VAL A 65 2.26 -7.78 -9.18
C VAL A 65 3.45 -8.72 -9.39
N GLY A 66 3.45 -9.42 -10.52
CA GLY A 66 4.46 -10.44 -10.83
C GLY A 66 4.31 -11.71 -9.98
N GLY A 67 5.39 -12.49 -9.91
CA GLY A 67 5.49 -13.75 -9.15
C GLY A 67 5.08 -14.99 -9.94
#